data_AF-A0A222F0I8-F1
#
_entry.id   AF-A0A222F0I8-F1
#
_cell.length_a   1.000
_cell.length_b   1.000
_cell.length_c   1.000
_cell.angle_alpha   90.00
_cell.angle_beta   90.00
_cell.angle_gamma   90.00
#
_symmetry.space_group_name_H-M   'P 1'
#
loop_
_entity.id
_entity.type
_entity.pdbx_description
1 polymer ?
#
loop_
_entity_poly.entity_id
_entity_poly.type
_entity_poly.pdbx_seq_one_letter_code
_entity_poly.pdbx_strand_id
1 'polypeptide(L)'
;MTREAVSAKLRDTLLALENETEIVLATTNVNRVADRLCNAVSEETPVPAISASEWQALRALIFHALEDDKFFDREMPTLTGLTAKEFRQLADRLSAG
;
A
#
# COMPACT_ATOMS: atom_id res chain seq x y z
N MET A 1 -5.41 2.11 0.42
CA MET A 1 -6.66 1.42 0.01
C MET A 1 -7.41 1.09 1.28
N THR A 2 -8.64 1.58 1.46
CA THR A 2 -9.40 1.35 2.70
C THR A 2 -9.95 -0.09 2.72
N ARG A 3 -10.15 -0.65 3.92
CA ARG A 3 -10.70 -2.02 4.11
C ARG A 3 -12.00 -2.25 3.34
N GLU A 4 -12.89 -1.25 3.35
CA GLU A 4 -14.14 -1.29 2.59
C GLU A 4 -13.90 -1.40 1.09
N ALA A 5 -12.90 -0.69 0.54
CA ALA A 5 -12.53 -0.80 -0.86
C ALA A 5 -11.95 -2.19 -1.19
N VAL A 6 -11.18 -2.80 -0.27
CA VAL A 6 -10.65 -4.16 -0.44
C VAL A 6 -11.77 -5.19 -0.45
N SER A 7 -12.70 -5.13 0.51
CA SER A 7 -13.84 -6.06 0.57
C SER A 7 -14.75 -5.93 -0.66
N ALA A 8 -15.05 -4.69 -1.09
CA ALA A 8 -15.80 -4.46 -2.32
C ALA A 8 -15.11 -5.06 -3.55
N LYS A 9 -13.79 -4.89 -3.68
CA LYS A 9 -13.02 -5.46 -4.78
C LYS A 9 -13.00 -6.99 -4.75
N LEU A 10 -12.83 -7.58 -3.56
CA LEU A 10 -12.87 -9.03 -3.38
C LEU A 10 -14.22 -9.61 -3.79
N ARG A 11 -15.32 -8.96 -3.41
CA ARG A 11 -16.66 -9.38 -3.85
C ARG A 11 -16.78 -9.36 -5.37
N ASP A 12 -16.38 -8.26 -6.00
CA ASP A 12 -16.49 -8.11 -7.45
C ASP A 12 -15.64 -9.16 -8.18
N THR A 13 -14.45 -9.47 -7.65
CA THR A 13 -13.60 -10.57 -8.14
C THR A 13 -14.24 -11.94 -7.93
N LEU A 14 -14.82 -12.23 -6.77
CA LEU A 14 -15.50 -13.51 -6.53
C LEU A 14 -16.65 -13.75 -7.51
N LEU A 15 -17.43 -12.71 -7.81
CA LEU A 15 -18.50 -12.77 -8.80
C LEU A 15 -17.95 -12.98 -10.23
N ALA A 16 -16.84 -12.34 -10.57
CA ALA A 16 -16.18 -12.56 -11.86
C ALA A 16 -15.69 -14.01 -12.00
N LEU A 17 -15.01 -14.55 -10.98
CA LEU A 17 -14.52 -15.93 -10.97
C LEU A 17 -15.65 -16.97 -11.05
N GLU A 18 -16.80 -16.70 -10.43
CA GLU A 18 -17.98 -17.56 -10.58
C GLU A 18 -18.53 -17.52 -12.01
N ASN A 19 -18.65 -16.33 -12.61
CA ASN A 19 -19.09 -16.18 -14.00
C ASN A 19 -18.12 -16.84 -15.00
N GLU A 20 -16.83 -16.84 -14.69
CA GLU A 20 -15.77 -17.49 -15.46
C GLU A 20 -15.69 -19.00 -15.18
N THR A 21 -16.56 -19.54 -14.32
CA THR A 21 -16.62 -20.96 -13.90
C THR A 21 -15.37 -21.49 -13.22
N GLU A 22 -14.50 -20.60 -12.74
CA GLU A 22 -13.30 -20.97 -11.98
C GLU A 22 -13.64 -21.43 -10.56
N ILE A 23 -14.69 -20.85 -9.98
CA ILE A 23 -15.19 -21.22 -8.65
C ILE A 23 -16.72 -21.37 -8.69
N VAL A 24 -17.28 -21.98 -7.63
CA VAL A 24 -18.72 -22.04 -7.40
C VAL A 24 -19.03 -21.38 -6.06
N LEU A 25 -19.83 -20.32 -6.05
CA LEU A 25 -20.27 -19.68 -4.82
C LEU A 25 -21.53 -20.39 -4.31
N ALA A 26 -21.35 -21.31 -3.37
CA ALA A 26 -22.46 -22.03 -2.74
C ALA A 26 -23.28 -21.19 -1.74
N THR A 27 -23.19 -19.86 -1.80
CA THR A 27 -23.81 -18.93 -0.85
C THR A 27 -24.58 -17.84 -1.61
N THR A 28 -25.70 -17.40 -1.04
CA THR A 28 -26.46 -16.26 -1.56
C THR A 28 -25.91 -14.91 -1.06
N ASN A 29 -24.96 -14.92 -0.12
CA ASN A 29 -24.37 -13.71 0.45
C ASN A 29 -22.86 -13.68 0.24
N VAL A 30 -22.45 -13.14 -0.91
CA VAL A 30 -21.05 -12.99 -1.32
C VAL A 30 -20.31 -11.94 -0.46
N ASN A 31 -21.01 -10.92 0.04
CA ASN A 31 -20.41 -9.89 0.92
C ASN A 31 -19.78 -10.54 2.16
N ARG A 32 -20.47 -11.52 2.77
CA ARG A 32 -19.96 -12.24 3.94
C ARG A 32 -18.68 -13.03 3.67
N VAL A 33 -18.55 -13.57 2.45
CA VAL A 33 -17.33 -14.30 2.03
C VAL A 33 -16.20 -13.30 1.79
N ALA A 34 -16.48 -12.21 1.07
CA ALA A 34 -15.51 -11.14 0.82
C ALA A 34 -14.97 -10.52 2.11
N ASP A 35 -15.84 -10.24 3.09
CA ASP A 35 -15.43 -9.72 4.40
C ASP A 35 -14.57 -10.71 5.18
N ARG A 36 -14.91 -12.00 5.16
CA ARG A 36 -14.11 -13.05 5.80
C ARG A 36 -12.72 -13.17 5.18
N LEU A 37 -12.64 -13.15 3.85
CA LEU A 37 -11.36 -13.17 3.14
C LEU A 37 -10.56 -11.91 3.43
N CYS A 38 -11.21 -10.74 3.42
CA CYS A 38 -10.58 -9.48 3.79
C CYS A 38 -10.00 -9.52 5.21
N ASN A 39 -10.70 -10.13 6.17
CA ASN A 39 -10.22 -10.29 7.54
C ASN A 39 -9.01 -11.22 7.62
N ALA A 40 -9.08 -12.38 6.97
CA ALA A 40 -7.97 -13.33 6.94
C ALA A 40 -6.69 -12.72 6.34
N VAL A 41 -6.81 -11.94 5.26
CA VAL A 41 -5.66 -11.22 4.67
C VAL A 41 -5.16 -10.09 5.57
N SER A 42 -6.07 -9.41 6.28
CA SER A 42 -5.69 -8.31 7.19
C SER A 42 -4.99 -8.82 8.45
N GLU A 43 -5.36 -10.00 8.95
CA GLU A 43 -4.74 -10.64 10.12
C GLU A 43 -3.29 -11.07 9.85
N GLU A 44 -2.96 -11.44 8.61
CA GLU A 44 -1.62 -11.83 8.17
C GLU A 44 -0.67 -10.62 7.96
N THR A 45 -1.18 -9.38 7.99
CA THR A 45 -0.36 -8.18 7.73
C THR A 45 -0.30 -7.25 8.94
N PRO A 46 0.41 -7.60 10.03
CA PRO A 46 0.66 -6.68 11.14
C PRO A 46 1.83 -5.75 10.78
N VAL A 47 1.66 -4.93 9.73
CA VAL A 47 2.44 -3.70 9.64
C VAL A 47 1.54 -2.63 10.25
N PRO A 48 1.87 -2.10 11.45
CA PRO A 48 1.10 -1.00 12.01
C PRO A 48 0.99 0.10 10.96
N ALA A 49 -0.23 0.59 10.73
CA ALA A 49 -0.44 1.66 9.77
C ALA A 49 0.41 2.86 10.20
N ILE A 50 1.27 3.34 9.30
CA ILE A 50 2.06 4.55 9.53
C ILE A 50 1.08 5.71 9.69
N SER A 51 1.13 6.37 10.85
CA SER A 51 0.28 7.52 11.16
C SER A 51 0.62 8.73 10.28
N ALA A 52 -0.30 9.68 10.16
CA ALA A 52 -0.06 10.91 9.41
C ALA A 52 1.18 11.69 9.92
N SER A 53 1.41 11.68 11.24
CA SER A 53 2.61 12.28 11.84
C SER A 53 3.89 11.54 11.47
N GLU A 54 3.86 10.21 11.39
CA GLU A 54 5.03 9.42 10.98
C GLU A 54 5.31 9.59 9.48
N TRP A 55 4.28 9.70 8.64
CA TRP A 55 4.46 10.06 7.23
C TRP A 55 5.09 11.44 7.06
N GLN A 56 4.66 12.42 7.86
CA GLN A 56 5.23 13.75 7.84
C GLN A 56 6.68 13.77 8.33
N ALA A 57 7.01 12.97 9.35
CA ALA A 57 8.38 12.80 9.83
C ALA A 57 9.29 12.16 8.77
N LEU A 58 8.82 11.11 8.09
CA LEU A 58 9.55 10.47 6.99
C LEU A 58 9.77 11.44 5.82
N ARG A 59 8.75 12.23 5.48
CA ARG A 59 8.86 13.27 4.45
C ARG A 59 9.95 14.30 4.80
N ALA A 60 9.95 14.79 6.04
CA ALA A 60 10.95 15.75 6.50
C ALA A 60 12.37 15.15 6.46
N LEU A 61 12.52 13.88 6.87
CA LEU A 61 13.79 13.17 6.82
C LEU A 61 14.33 13.05 5.38
N ILE A 62 13.47 12.69 4.42
CA ILE A 62 13.89 12.59 3.01
C ILE A 62 14.33 13.95 2.49
N PHE A 63 13.59 15.03 2.75
CA PHE A 63 14.00 16.35 2.29
C PHE A 63 15.28 16.83 2.93
N HIS A 64 15.47 16.58 4.22
CA HIS A 64 16.72 16.93 4.89
C HIS A 64 17.90 16.17 4.32
N ALA A 65 17.73 14.87 4.04
CA ALA A 65 18.79 14.06 3.42
C ALA A 65 19.12 14.55 1.99
N LEU A 66 18.13 15.00 1.22
CA LEU A 66 18.32 15.56 -0.12
C LEU A 66 19.07 16.90 -0.14
N GLU A 67 19.21 17.59 0.99
CA GLU A 67 20.01 18.82 1.08
C GLU A 67 21.52 18.54 1.25
N ASP A 68 21.90 17.29 1.53
CA ASP A 68 23.31 16.85 1.57
C ASP A 68 23.69 16.13 0.27
N ASP A 69 24.16 16.91 -0.70
CA ASP A 69 24.59 16.42 -2.02
C ASP A 69 25.65 15.31 -1.91
N LYS A 70 26.51 15.31 -0.89
CA LYS A 70 27.58 14.31 -0.74
C LYS A 70 27.05 12.95 -0.30
N PHE A 71 26.04 12.93 0.56
CA PHE A 71 25.39 11.71 1.02
C PHE A 71 24.51 11.11 -0.08
N PHE A 72 23.79 11.96 -0.81
CA PHE A 72 22.81 11.51 -1.78
C PHE A 72 23.38 11.10 -3.14
N ASP A 73 24.42 11.77 -3.66
CA ASP A 73 24.92 11.43 -5.00
C ASP A 73 25.76 10.15 -5.04
N ARG A 74 26.25 9.65 -3.89
CA ARG A 74 27.22 8.55 -3.86
C ARG A 74 26.72 7.26 -3.20
N GLU A 75 25.93 7.32 -2.13
CA GLU A 75 25.57 6.12 -1.37
C GLU A 75 24.10 5.73 -1.52
N MET A 76 23.18 6.71 -1.50
CA MET A 76 21.74 6.46 -1.50
C MET A 76 21.22 5.74 -2.76
N PRO A 77 21.60 6.10 -4.00
CA PRO A 77 21.18 5.39 -5.20
C PRO A 77 21.66 3.94 -5.23
N THR A 78 22.85 3.66 -4.71
CA THR A 78 23.39 2.30 -4.63
C THR A 78 22.65 1.46 -3.59
N LEU A 79 22.31 2.03 -2.44
CA LEU A 79 21.66 1.31 -1.34
C LEU A 79 20.16 1.10 -1.58
N THR A 80 19.50 2.04 -2.24
CA THR A 80 18.03 2.09 -2.32
C THR A 80 17.49 1.89 -3.74
N GLY A 81 18.35 2.01 -4.75
CA GLY A 81 17.96 1.99 -6.16
C GLY A 81 17.26 3.25 -6.66
N LEU A 82 17.11 4.28 -5.82
CA LEU A 82 16.42 5.53 -6.17
C LEU A 82 17.40 6.71 -6.24
N THR A 83 17.24 7.52 -7.28
CA THR A 83 17.96 8.79 -7.45
C THR A 83 17.41 9.88 -6.53
N ALA A 84 18.19 10.94 -6.32
CA ALA A 84 17.74 12.12 -5.57
C ALA A 84 16.40 12.69 -6.10
N LYS A 85 16.23 12.71 -7.42
CA LYS A 85 15.00 13.15 -8.08
C LYS A 85 13.81 12.25 -7.74
N GLU A 86 14.00 10.93 -7.73
CA GLU A 86 12.94 9.97 -7.40
C GLU A 86 12.58 10.03 -5.90
N PHE A 87 13.56 10.27 -5.03
CA PHE A 87 13.29 10.54 -3.61
C PHE A 87 12.52 11.83 -3.38
N ARG A 88 12.82 12.89 -4.13
CA ARG A 88 12.02 14.13 -4.09
C ARG A 88 10.56 13.85 -4.44
N GLN A 89 10.32 13.12 -5.54
CA GLN A 89 8.98 12.72 -5.96
C GLN A 89 8.29 11.80 -4.95
N LEU A 90 9.04 10.91 -4.29
CA LEU A 90 8.52 10.10 -3.20
C LEU A 90 8.05 10.98 -2.03
N ALA A 91 8.90 11.89 -1.54
CA ALA A 91 8.59 12.80 -0.45
C ALA A 91 7.35 13.68 -0.75
N ASP A 92 7.18 14.10 -2.00
CA ASP A 92 5.99 14.86 -2.41
C ASP A 92 4.72 14.00 -2.34
N ARG A 93 4.77 12.72 -2.73
CA ARG A 93 3.64 11.78 -2.61
C ARG A 93 3.29 11.43 -1.16
N LEU A 94 4.28 11.40 -0.27
CA LEU A 94 4.05 11.12 1.16
C LEU A 94 3.18 12.19 1.85
N SER A 95 3.05 13.38 1.26
CA SER A 95 2.18 14.45 1.78
C SER A 95 0.71 14.31 1.44
N ALA A 96 0.37 13.37 0.55
CA ALA A 96 -0.99 13.07 0.14
C ALA A 96 -1.56 11.80 0.83
N GLY A 97 -0.81 11.23 1.79
CA GLY A 97 -1.17 10.02 2.55
C GLY A 97 -1.93 10.32 3.83
#